data_AF-A0A850GA75-F1
#
_entry.id   AF-A0A850GA75-F1
#
_cell.length_a   1.000
_cell.length_b   1.000
_cell.length_c   1.000
_cell.angle_alpha   90.00
_cell.angle_beta   90.00
_cell.angle_gamma   90.00
#
_symmetry.space_group_name_H-M   'P 1'
#
loop_
_entity.id
_entity.type
_entity.pdbx_description
1 polymer ?
#
loop_
_entity_poly.entity_id
_entity_poly.type
_entity_poly.pdbx_seq_one_letter_code
_entity_poly.pdbx_strand_id
1 'polypeptide(L)'
;MPNVCKMPGPPAPFVPTPLPNVARVGMSMKGATKTVKIEGKAVAIKGVTFKSTGDIASKGTGGGIVSGATHGTAKFVSPGSMDVKAEGKNIHLLGDAMTNNNSNPANAATIKELQAAGGKDVRKALKKIADECNDKVNAEDGYQKDEGKKPIGKPCTRLGTKKHKCCQESIEKAGNPYVKSEVPYDKNGKLLSRDAISDAYSRAGKAYKQAKAAGQATRNVWGNAFFGGGGGATHLIADVVVIEPPATRALKKNIRKVYDFKFNCEGGGKMEAKQKRKYKILGKKVKIVHASW
;
A
#
# COMPACT_ATOMS: atom_id res chain seq x y z
N MET A 1 -9.59 29.42 -6.77
CA MET A 1 -10.72 30.07 -6.07
C MET A 1 -11.52 28.99 -5.36
N PRO A 2 -11.64 29.01 -4.02
CA PRO A 2 -12.45 28.04 -3.28
C PRO A 2 -13.94 28.21 -3.62
N ASN A 3 -14.70 27.11 -3.59
CA ASN A 3 -16.14 27.18 -3.83
C ASN A 3 -16.85 27.73 -2.58
N VAL A 4 -17.41 28.93 -2.66
CA VAL A 4 -18.19 29.50 -1.55
C VAL A 4 -19.66 29.16 -1.74
N CYS A 5 -20.22 28.42 -0.79
CA CYS A 5 -21.60 27.98 -0.78
C CYS A 5 -22.42 28.68 0.29
N LYS A 6 -23.74 28.77 0.05
CA LYS A 6 -24.71 29.21 1.04
C LYS A 6 -24.89 28.08 2.05
N MET A 7 -24.51 28.27 3.31
CA MET A 7 -24.72 27.26 4.36
C MET A 7 -25.82 27.71 5.33
N PRO A 8 -26.62 26.77 5.87
CA PRO A 8 -27.57 27.11 6.92
C PRO A 8 -26.82 27.47 8.21
N GLY A 9 -27.11 28.63 8.78
CA GLY A 9 -26.52 29.08 10.03
C GLY A 9 -26.88 30.54 10.38
N PRO A 10 -26.79 30.95 11.65
CA PRO A 10 -26.94 32.36 12.04
C PRO A 10 -25.71 33.19 11.63
N PRO A 11 -25.87 34.48 11.24
CA PRO A 11 -27.13 35.20 11.02
C PRO A 11 -27.83 34.80 9.70
N ALA A 12 -29.16 34.86 9.70
CA ALA A 12 -29.99 34.52 8.53
C ALA A 12 -29.77 35.49 7.35
N PRO A 13 -30.01 35.08 6.08
CA PRO A 13 -30.61 33.81 5.65
C PRO A 13 -29.61 32.68 5.35
N PHE A 14 -28.31 32.94 5.25
CA PHE A 14 -27.26 31.93 5.06
C PHE A 14 -25.88 32.48 5.41
N VAL A 15 -24.93 31.58 5.72
CA VAL A 15 -23.53 31.91 5.97
C VAL A 15 -22.67 31.51 4.75
N PRO A 16 -22.01 32.46 4.06
CA PRO A 16 -21.04 32.17 3.01
C PRO A 16 -19.88 31.30 3.53
N THR A 17 -19.83 30.03 3.12
CA THR A 17 -18.85 29.07 3.63
C THR A 17 -18.08 28.42 2.49
N PRO A 18 -16.74 28.43 2.51
CA PRO A 18 -15.96 27.66 1.54
C PRO A 18 -16.15 26.16 1.81
N LEU A 19 -16.70 25.44 0.83
CA LEU A 19 -16.86 23.98 0.91
C LEU A 19 -15.83 23.27 0.01
N PRO A 20 -15.30 22.12 0.47
CA PRO A 20 -14.38 21.33 -0.34
C PRO A 20 -15.16 20.65 -1.46
N ASN A 21 -14.87 21.02 -2.71
CA ASN A 21 -15.39 20.34 -3.88
C ASN A 21 -14.29 19.54 -4.58
N VAL A 22 -14.50 18.23 -4.74
CA VAL A 22 -13.49 17.29 -5.25
C VAL A 22 -14.00 16.61 -6.51
N ALA A 23 -13.28 16.86 -7.62
CA ALA A 23 -13.43 16.10 -8.85
C ALA A 23 -12.48 14.89 -8.84
N ARG A 24 -12.99 13.71 -9.24
CA ARG A 24 -12.19 12.48 -9.31
C ARG A 24 -12.29 11.86 -10.70
N VAL A 25 -11.15 11.67 -11.35
CA VAL A 25 -11.05 11.08 -12.71
C VAL A 25 -11.60 9.65 -12.80
N GLY A 26 -11.66 8.92 -11.68
CA GLY A 26 -12.30 7.59 -11.60
C GLY A 26 -13.83 7.60 -11.57
N MET A 27 -14.49 8.76 -11.39
CA MET A 27 -15.94 8.86 -11.33
C MET A 27 -16.51 9.39 -12.65
N SER A 28 -17.03 8.47 -13.48
CA SER A 28 -17.79 8.78 -14.70
C SER A 28 -17.03 9.61 -15.74
N MET A 29 -15.79 9.24 -16.04
CA MET A 29 -15.00 9.86 -17.12
C MET A 29 -15.70 9.64 -18.48
N LYS A 30 -16.06 10.73 -19.16
CA LYS A 30 -16.65 10.72 -20.51
C LYS A 30 -15.78 11.51 -21.47
N GLY A 31 -15.59 10.98 -22.68
CA GLY A 31 -14.78 11.63 -23.72
C GLY A 31 -13.28 11.38 -23.62
N ALA A 32 -12.84 10.40 -22.82
CA ALA A 32 -11.48 9.89 -22.83
C ALA A 32 -11.22 9.00 -24.07
N THR A 33 -9.96 8.61 -24.27
CA THR A 33 -9.58 7.72 -25.38
C THR A 33 -10.34 6.39 -25.35
N LYS A 34 -10.59 5.83 -26.53
CA LYS A 34 -11.22 4.52 -26.73
C LYS A 34 -10.21 3.45 -27.12
N THR A 35 -9.27 3.78 -28.00
CA THR A 35 -8.28 2.85 -28.59
C THR A 35 -6.93 2.96 -27.89
N VAL A 36 -6.47 4.19 -27.61
CA VAL A 36 -5.18 4.41 -26.95
C VAL A 36 -5.31 4.16 -25.45
N LYS A 37 -4.48 3.27 -24.91
CA LYS A 37 -4.43 2.97 -23.46
C LYS A 37 -3.00 3.05 -22.94
N ILE A 38 -2.82 3.67 -21.78
CA ILE A 38 -1.55 3.68 -21.03
C ILE A 38 -1.76 2.79 -19.80
N GLU A 39 -0.92 1.76 -19.66
CA GLU A 39 -1.05 0.74 -18.62
C GLU A 39 -2.46 0.11 -18.55
N GLY A 40 -3.09 -0.09 -19.72
CA GLY A 40 -4.43 -0.69 -19.82
C GLY A 40 -5.59 0.25 -19.46
N LYS A 41 -5.33 1.53 -19.18
CA LYS A 41 -6.35 2.54 -18.85
C LYS A 41 -6.50 3.56 -19.97
N ALA A 42 -7.73 4.05 -20.16
CA ALA A 42 -8.01 5.15 -21.06
C ALA A 42 -7.32 6.44 -20.57
N VAL A 43 -6.93 7.29 -21.52
CA VAL A 43 -6.17 8.51 -21.31
C VAL A 43 -7.12 9.70 -21.35
N ALA A 44 -6.96 10.63 -20.41
CA ALA A 44 -7.68 11.90 -20.40
C ALA A 44 -7.14 12.80 -21.52
N ILE A 45 -8.01 13.21 -22.44
CA ILE A 45 -7.69 14.05 -23.59
C ILE A 45 -8.60 15.28 -23.64
N LYS A 46 -8.20 16.30 -24.40
CA LYS A 46 -8.95 17.55 -24.55
C LYS A 46 -10.44 17.31 -24.80
N GLY A 47 -11.28 17.90 -23.93
CA GLY A 47 -12.74 17.76 -23.97
C GLY A 47 -13.31 16.65 -23.08
N VAL A 48 -12.45 15.93 -22.34
CA VAL A 48 -12.90 14.97 -21.32
C VAL A 48 -13.65 15.66 -20.18
N THR A 49 -14.65 14.98 -19.65
CA THR A 49 -15.48 15.45 -18.54
C THR A 49 -15.55 14.40 -17.42
N PHE A 50 -15.65 14.86 -16.17
CA PHE A 50 -15.72 14.01 -14.98
C PHE A 50 -16.85 14.44 -14.06
N LYS A 51 -17.30 13.56 -13.17
CA LYS A 51 -18.21 13.97 -12.11
C LYS A 51 -17.44 14.63 -10.97
N SER A 52 -18.06 15.64 -10.38
CA SER A 52 -17.54 16.29 -9.19
C SER A 52 -18.57 16.37 -8.07
N THR A 53 -18.08 16.29 -6.83
CA THR A 53 -18.88 16.17 -5.61
C THR A 53 -18.22 16.88 -4.43
N GLY A 54 -19.01 17.50 -3.56
CA GLY A 54 -18.50 18.06 -2.31
C GLY A 54 -19.43 19.03 -1.59
N ASP A 55 -20.35 19.66 -2.33
CA ASP A 55 -21.19 20.74 -1.76
C ASP A 55 -22.59 20.27 -1.39
N ILE A 56 -22.76 18.99 -1.02
CA ILE A 56 -24.10 18.45 -0.71
C ILE A 56 -24.76 19.16 0.47
N ALA A 57 -23.94 19.65 1.41
CA ALA A 57 -24.39 20.33 2.61
C ALA A 57 -25.09 21.68 2.33
N SER A 58 -24.82 22.30 1.17
CA SER A 58 -25.48 23.55 0.76
C SER A 58 -26.71 23.34 -0.12
N LYS A 59 -27.15 22.09 -0.34
CA LYS A 59 -28.29 21.80 -1.23
C LYS A 59 -29.60 22.41 -0.72
N GLY A 60 -29.85 22.33 0.59
CA GLY A 60 -31.06 22.89 1.21
C GLY A 60 -31.11 24.42 1.19
N THR A 61 -29.98 25.08 0.95
CA THR A 61 -29.81 26.54 0.97
C THR A 61 -29.50 27.11 -0.42
N GLY A 62 -29.68 26.31 -1.47
CA GLY A 62 -29.56 26.75 -2.86
C GLY A 62 -28.14 26.72 -3.44
N GLY A 63 -27.19 26.05 -2.81
CA GLY A 63 -25.89 25.70 -3.42
C GLY A 63 -24.82 26.80 -3.41
N GLY A 64 -23.91 26.74 -4.38
CA GLY A 64 -22.84 27.74 -4.56
C GLY A 64 -23.40 29.15 -4.77
N ILE A 65 -22.77 30.17 -4.17
CA ILE A 65 -23.27 31.56 -4.21
C ILE A 65 -23.45 32.07 -5.64
N VAL A 66 -22.51 31.74 -6.52
CA VAL A 66 -22.50 32.21 -7.92
C VAL A 66 -23.30 31.28 -8.85
N SER A 67 -23.41 30.00 -8.50
CA SER A 67 -23.79 28.95 -9.46
C SER A 67 -25.12 28.26 -9.19
N GLY A 68 -25.60 28.31 -7.95
CA GLY A 68 -26.75 27.51 -7.49
C GLY A 68 -26.50 26.00 -7.41
N ALA A 69 -25.35 25.52 -7.86
CA ALA A 69 -25.08 24.09 -7.99
C ALA A 69 -24.36 23.52 -6.76
N THR A 70 -24.58 22.24 -6.50
CA THR A 70 -23.90 21.48 -5.43
C THR A 70 -23.05 20.32 -5.94
N HIS A 71 -23.44 19.77 -7.08
CA HIS A 71 -22.75 18.69 -7.79
C HIS A 71 -22.91 18.89 -9.29
N GLY A 72 -21.89 18.50 -10.04
CA GLY A 72 -21.86 18.82 -11.46
C GLY A 72 -20.68 18.18 -12.16
N THR A 73 -20.43 18.65 -13.36
CA THR A 73 -19.35 18.15 -14.21
C THR A 73 -18.07 18.95 -13.93
N ALA A 74 -16.92 18.31 -13.90
CA ALA A 74 -15.62 18.95 -13.96
C ALA A 74 -15.06 18.83 -15.39
N LYS A 75 -14.42 19.91 -15.86
CA LYS A 75 -13.78 19.98 -17.17
C LYS A 75 -12.40 20.60 -17.02
N PHE A 76 -11.44 20.14 -17.80
CA PHE A 76 -10.17 20.84 -17.92
C PHE A 76 -10.37 22.18 -18.66
N VAL A 77 -9.70 23.21 -18.15
CA VAL A 77 -9.65 24.56 -18.75
C VAL A 77 -8.34 24.74 -19.51
N SER A 78 -7.29 24.06 -19.08
CA SER A 78 -6.01 24.08 -19.78
C SER A 78 -6.12 23.34 -21.13
N PRO A 79 -5.26 23.70 -22.10
CA PRO A 79 -5.24 23.04 -23.41
C PRO A 79 -4.70 21.59 -23.36
N GLY A 80 -4.14 21.15 -22.24
CA GLY A 80 -3.39 19.91 -22.13
C GLY A 80 -1.94 20.05 -22.60
N SER A 81 -1.27 18.93 -22.83
CA SER A 81 0.08 18.85 -23.40
C SER A 81 0.13 19.55 -24.76
N MET A 82 1.20 20.30 -25.03
CA MET A 82 1.40 20.97 -26.31
C MET A 82 1.97 20.04 -27.38
N ASP A 83 2.70 19.01 -26.96
CA ASP A 83 3.47 18.15 -27.87
C ASP A 83 2.92 16.72 -27.96
N VAL A 84 2.21 16.25 -26.93
CA VAL A 84 1.74 14.87 -26.86
C VAL A 84 0.22 14.80 -27.03
N LYS A 85 -0.19 14.05 -28.05
CA LYS A 85 -1.60 13.81 -28.39
C LYS A 85 -1.95 12.33 -28.40
N ALA A 86 -3.18 12.02 -28.04
CA ALA A 86 -3.79 10.70 -28.23
C ALA A 86 -5.11 10.88 -28.98
N GLU A 87 -5.35 10.05 -30.00
CA GLU A 87 -6.54 10.14 -30.86
C GLU A 87 -6.73 11.56 -31.47
N GLY A 88 -5.62 12.21 -31.83
CA GLY A 88 -5.60 13.55 -32.42
C GLY A 88 -5.86 14.69 -31.43
N LYS A 89 -6.03 14.40 -30.13
CA LYS A 89 -6.32 15.39 -29.09
C LYS A 89 -5.21 15.45 -28.04
N ASN A 90 -4.95 16.64 -27.53
CA ASN A 90 -3.94 16.89 -26.50
C ASN A 90 -4.23 16.06 -25.24
N ILE A 91 -3.22 15.40 -24.69
CA ILE A 91 -3.33 14.64 -23.45
C ILE A 91 -3.31 15.60 -22.27
N HIS A 92 -4.19 15.42 -21.29
CA HIS A 92 -4.15 16.21 -20.07
C HIS A 92 -3.03 15.75 -19.13
N LEU A 93 -2.35 16.71 -18.51
CA LEU A 93 -1.21 16.52 -17.61
C LEU A 93 -1.64 16.62 -16.14
N LEU A 94 -0.85 16.01 -15.25
CA LEU A 94 -1.02 16.17 -13.82
C LEU A 94 -0.78 17.64 -13.43
N GLY A 95 -1.80 18.31 -12.90
CA GLY A 95 -1.76 19.74 -12.56
C GLY A 95 -2.44 20.65 -13.57
N ASP A 96 -3.00 20.09 -14.65
CA ASP A 96 -3.88 20.83 -15.54
C ASP A 96 -5.07 21.42 -14.77
N ALA A 97 -5.31 22.72 -14.99
CA ALA A 97 -6.37 23.44 -14.31
C ALA A 97 -7.75 22.93 -14.76
N MET A 98 -8.66 22.73 -13.80
CA MET A 98 -10.02 22.27 -14.04
C MET A 98 -11.05 23.22 -13.43
N THR A 99 -12.21 23.33 -14.06
CA THR A 99 -13.41 23.82 -13.40
C THR A 99 -14.07 22.70 -12.62
N ASN A 100 -14.77 23.11 -11.58
CA ASN A 100 -15.63 22.25 -10.80
C ASN A 100 -17.11 22.65 -11.00
N ASN A 101 -18.01 21.68 -10.86
CA ASN A 101 -19.46 21.85 -10.85
C ASN A 101 -20.13 22.36 -12.14
N ASN A 102 -19.38 22.63 -13.22
CA ASN A 102 -19.83 23.12 -14.54
C ASN A 102 -21.11 23.95 -14.49
N SER A 103 -21.10 24.96 -13.63
CA SER A 103 -22.08 26.03 -13.68
C SER A 103 -21.56 27.15 -14.56
N ASN A 104 -22.47 27.96 -15.09
CA ASN A 104 -22.11 29.17 -15.83
C ASN A 104 -22.61 30.36 -15.00
N PRO A 105 -21.75 31.06 -14.25
CA PRO A 105 -20.28 30.91 -14.16
C PRO A 105 -19.84 29.72 -13.31
N ALA A 106 -18.60 29.23 -13.53
CA ALA A 106 -18.03 28.15 -12.74
C ALA A 106 -17.81 28.63 -11.30
N ASN A 107 -18.18 27.80 -10.32
CA ASN A 107 -18.15 28.17 -8.91
C ASN A 107 -16.78 28.01 -8.24
N ALA A 108 -15.91 27.18 -8.81
CA ALA A 108 -14.55 26.99 -8.33
C ALA A 108 -13.59 26.58 -9.45
N ALA A 109 -12.37 27.08 -9.30
CA ALA A 109 -11.21 26.63 -10.06
C ALA A 109 -10.40 25.66 -9.18
N THR A 110 -10.25 24.43 -9.63
CA THR A 110 -9.40 23.41 -9.01
C THR A 110 -8.11 23.31 -9.80
N ILE A 111 -7.00 23.77 -9.21
CA ILE A 111 -5.67 23.76 -9.86
C ILE A 111 -5.00 22.38 -9.76
N LYS A 112 -5.49 21.50 -8.88
CA LYS A 112 -4.85 20.20 -8.62
C LYS A 112 -5.84 19.06 -8.75
N GLU A 113 -5.65 18.25 -9.80
CA GLU A 113 -6.32 16.95 -9.92
C GLU A 113 -5.95 16.07 -8.73
N LEU A 114 -6.94 15.58 -7.98
CA LEU A 114 -6.74 14.47 -7.05
C LEU A 114 -6.79 13.17 -7.85
N GLN A 115 -5.62 12.73 -8.32
CA GLN A 115 -5.48 11.36 -8.75
C GLN A 115 -5.62 10.47 -7.52
N ALA A 116 -6.58 9.54 -7.55
CA ALA A 116 -6.48 8.37 -6.70
C ALA A 116 -5.12 7.76 -7.03
N ALA A 117 -4.23 7.62 -6.04
CA ALA A 117 -2.98 6.91 -6.24
C ALA A 117 -3.36 5.53 -6.79
N GLY A 118 -3.23 5.36 -8.11
CA GLY A 118 -3.36 4.09 -8.77
C GLY A 118 -2.17 3.32 -8.29
N GLY A 119 -2.34 2.65 -7.14
CA GLY A 119 -1.23 1.99 -6.47
C GLY A 119 -0.54 1.13 -7.50
N LYS A 120 0.76 1.38 -7.73
CA LYS A 120 1.64 0.39 -8.34
C LYS A 120 1.23 -0.95 -7.77
N ASP A 121 1.01 -1.97 -8.61
CA ASP A 121 0.64 -3.29 -8.11
C ASP A 121 1.58 -3.59 -6.94
N VAL A 122 1.02 -3.65 -5.73
CA VAL A 122 1.82 -3.76 -4.50
C VAL A 122 2.77 -4.95 -4.64
N ARG A 123 2.34 -6.00 -5.33
CA ARG A 123 3.19 -7.15 -5.66
C ARG A 123 4.40 -6.77 -6.50
N LYS A 124 4.26 -5.94 -7.53
CA LYS A 124 5.36 -5.47 -8.39
C LYS A 124 6.36 -4.62 -7.60
N ALA A 125 5.86 -3.75 -6.71
CA ALA A 125 6.71 -2.97 -5.81
C ALA A 125 7.48 -3.88 -4.83
N LEU A 126 6.79 -4.83 -4.20
CA LEU A 126 7.41 -5.80 -3.29
C LEU A 126 8.45 -6.68 -4.02
N LYS A 127 8.17 -7.06 -5.27
CA LYS A 127 9.11 -7.81 -6.11
C LYS A 127 10.40 -7.02 -6.34
N LYS A 128 10.29 -5.74 -6.70
CA LYS A 128 11.45 -4.85 -6.86
C LYS A 128 12.26 -4.75 -5.57
N ILE A 129 11.60 -4.54 -4.43
CA ILE A 129 12.27 -4.49 -3.12
C ILE A 129 12.99 -5.82 -2.82
N ALA A 130 12.34 -6.96 -3.10
CA ALA A 130 12.94 -8.27 -2.88
C ALA A 130 14.19 -8.50 -3.74
N ASP A 131 14.17 -8.03 -4.99
CA ASP A 131 15.31 -8.13 -5.92
C ASP A 131 16.48 -7.25 -5.45
N GLU A 132 16.20 -5.97 -5.14
CA GLU A 132 17.21 -5.02 -4.64
C GLU A 132 17.86 -5.51 -3.34
N CYS A 133 17.05 -5.98 -2.39
CA CYS A 133 17.55 -6.51 -1.12
C CYS A 133 18.29 -7.84 -1.28
N ASN A 134 17.87 -8.70 -2.21
CA ASN A 134 18.59 -9.92 -2.53
C ASN A 134 20.00 -9.60 -3.02
N ASP A 135 20.11 -8.68 -3.98
CA ASP A 135 21.36 -8.35 -4.67
C ASP A 135 22.32 -7.63 -3.72
N LYS A 136 21.82 -6.64 -2.98
CA LYS A 136 22.59 -5.90 -1.98
C LYS A 136 23.19 -6.84 -0.92
N VAL A 137 22.36 -7.67 -0.29
CA VAL A 137 22.81 -8.56 0.79
C VAL A 137 23.76 -9.64 0.28
N ASN A 138 23.55 -10.14 -0.94
CA ASN A 138 24.47 -11.09 -1.55
C ASN A 138 25.84 -10.45 -1.82
N ALA A 139 25.86 -9.25 -2.42
CA ALA A 139 27.10 -8.53 -2.73
C ALA A 139 27.92 -8.21 -1.46
N GLU A 140 27.26 -7.72 -0.39
CA GLU A 140 27.90 -7.44 0.91
C GLU A 140 28.55 -8.67 1.56
N ASP A 141 28.13 -9.87 1.18
CA ASP A 141 28.60 -11.13 1.78
C ASP A 141 29.40 -11.99 0.78
N GLY A 142 29.82 -11.40 -0.35
CA GLY A 142 30.69 -12.02 -1.35
C GLY A 142 30.02 -13.00 -2.32
N TYR A 143 28.68 -13.02 -2.39
CA TYR A 143 27.94 -13.84 -3.34
C TYR A 143 27.63 -13.03 -4.62
N GLN A 144 28.52 -13.11 -5.61
CA GLN A 144 28.32 -12.42 -6.89
C GLN A 144 27.45 -13.25 -7.83
N LYS A 145 26.56 -12.56 -8.57
CA LYS A 145 25.64 -13.23 -9.52
C LYS A 145 26.38 -13.90 -10.66
N ASP A 146 27.42 -13.23 -11.13
CA ASP A 146 28.17 -13.52 -12.35
C ASP A 146 29.02 -14.79 -12.18
N GLU A 147 29.40 -15.10 -10.94
CA GLU A 147 30.14 -16.31 -10.60
C GLU A 147 29.24 -17.57 -10.48
N GLY A 148 27.91 -17.43 -10.60
CA GLY A 148 26.96 -18.54 -10.43
C GLY A 148 26.90 -19.15 -9.02
N LYS A 149 27.71 -18.64 -8.08
CA LYS A 149 27.81 -19.12 -6.69
C LYS A 149 26.60 -18.68 -5.88
N LYS A 150 25.53 -19.47 -5.92
CA LYS A 150 24.36 -19.25 -5.05
C LYS A 150 24.64 -19.75 -3.63
N PRO A 151 24.21 -19.02 -2.60
CA PRO A 151 24.33 -19.50 -1.23
C PRO A 151 23.45 -20.73 -1.00
N ILE A 152 24.02 -21.76 -0.37
CA ILE A 152 23.34 -23.01 0.01
C ILE A 152 23.46 -23.25 1.52
N GLY A 153 22.57 -24.06 2.09
CA GLY A 153 22.63 -24.48 3.50
C GLY A 153 22.63 -23.33 4.52
N LYS A 154 23.56 -23.36 5.48
CA LYS A 154 23.65 -22.37 6.59
C LYS A 154 23.85 -20.93 6.10
N PRO A 155 24.76 -20.64 5.15
CA PRO A 155 24.87 -19.30 4.55
C PRO A 155 23.56 -18.77 3.97
N CYS A 156 22.81 -19.59 3.23
CA CYS A 156 21.49 -19.21 2.70
C CYS A 156 20.55 -18.76 3.82
N THR A 157 20.42 -19.53 4.91
CA THR A 157 19.57 -19.17 6.04
C THR A 157 19.99 -17.86 6.70
N ARG A 158 21.30 -17.66 6.90
CA ARG A 158 21.84 -16.42 7.49
C ARG A 158 21.56 -15.19 6.61
N LEU A 159 21.79 -15.32 5.30
CA LEU A 159 21.51 -14.25 4.34
C LEU A 159 20.02 -13.99 4.20
N GLY A 160 19.17 -15.03 4.29
CA GLY A 160 17.72 -14.89 4.34
C GLY A 160 17.29 -13.89 5.41
N THR A 161 17.73 -14.06 6.65
CA THR A 161 17.42 -13.12 7.74
C THR A 161 17.86 -11.68 7.42
N LYS A 162 19.05 -11.49 6.84
CA LYS A 162 19.52 -10.16 6.41
C LYS A 162 18.63 -9.57 5.30
N LYS A 163 18.20 -10.38 4.33
CA LYS A 163 17.33 -9.96 3.23
C LYS A 163 15.93 -9.56 3.70
N HIS A 164 15.33 -10.33 4.61
CA HIS A 164 14.06 -9.96 5.24
C HIS A 164 14.16 -8.62 5.98
N LYS A 165 15.25 -8.42 6.75
CA LYS A 165 15.51 -7.13 7.42
C LYS A 165 15.62 -5.97 6.43
N CYS A 166 16.36 -6.13 5.33
CA CYS A 166 16.43 -5.13 4.26
C CYS A 166 15.06 -4.81 3.65
N CYS A 167 14.24 -5.84 3.39
CA CYS A 167 12.89 -5.65 2.86
C CYS A 167 12.00 -4.87 3.83
N GLN A 168 12.07 -5.21 5.12
CA GLN A 168 11.34 -4.51 6.17
C GLN A 168 11.69 -3.01 6.18
N GLU A 169 12.98 -2.68 6.26
CA GLU A 169 13.46 -1.29 6.26
C GLU A 169 13.04 -0.53 5.00
N SER A 170 13.09 -1.19 3.84
CA SER A 170 12.68 -0.60 2.56
C SER A 170 11.18 -0.32 2.49
N ILE A 171 10.34 -1.21 3.02
CA ILE A 171 8.88 -1.04 3.09
C ILE A 171 8.53 0.08 4.08
N GLU A 172 9.19 0.12 5.24
CA GLU A 172 8.99 1.16 6.25
C GLU A 172 9.37 2.54 5.69
N LYS A 173 10.52 2.65 5.00
CA LYS A 173 10.97 3.87 4.33
C LYS A 173 10.02 4.35 3.24
N ALA A 174 9.33 3.44 2.55
CA ALA A 174 8.33 3.80 1.55
C ALA A 174 7.08 4.48 2.15
N GLY A 175 6.89 4.42 3.48
CA GLY A 175 5.91 5.24 4.21
C GLY A 175 4.45 4.94 3.88
N ASN A 176 4.13 3.79 3.29
CA ASN A 176 2.75 3.45 2.95
C ASN A 176 1.98 2.98 4.19
N PRO A 177 0.94 3.70 4.65
CA PRO A 177 0.22 3.35 5.87
C PRO A 177 -0.57 2.03 5.76
N TYR A 178 -0.84 1.57 4.54
CA TYR A 178 -1.63 0.37 4.25
C TYR A 178 -0.78 -0.86 3.95
N VAL A 179 0.56 -0.76 3.98
CA VAL A 179 1.48 -1.88 3.80
C VAL A 179 2.32 -1.99 5.06
N LYS A 180 2.26 -3.14 5.74
CA LYS A 180 3.04 -3.40 6.96
C LYS A 180 3.93 -4.62 6.73
N SER A 181 5.14 -4.56 7.28
CA SER A 181 6.14 -5.62 7.18
C SER A 181 6.36 -6.30 8.54
N GLU A 182 6.79 -7.56 8.52
CA GLU A 182 7.17 -8.35 9.72
C GLU A 182 6.08 -8.33 10.82
N VAL A 183 4.84 -8.65 10.43
CA VAL A 183 3.67 -8.48 11.30
C VAL A 183 3.38 -9.76 12.08
N PRO A 184 3.42 -9.72 13.42
CA PRO A 184 3.29 -10.89 14.28
C PRO A 184 1.82 -11.25 14.59
N TYR A 185 1.51 -12.53 14.60
CA TYR A 185 0.20 -13.06 14.97
C TYR A 185 0.32 -14.26 15.89
N ASP A 186 -0.59 -14.36 16.86
CA ASP A 186 -0.74 -15.55 17.71
C ASP A 186 -1.47 -16.69 16.96
N LYS A 187 -1.66 -17.83 17.63
CA LYS A 187 -2.34 -19.01 17.06
C LYS A 187 -3.80 -18.76 16.66
N ASN A 188 -4.42 -17.70 17.17
CA ASN A 188 -5.80 -17.31 16.88
C ASN A 188 -5.89 -16.21 15.80
N GLY A 189 -4.74 -15.72 15.30
CA GLY A 189 -4.68 -14.61 14.36
C GLY A 189 -4.82 -13.23 15.01
N LYS A 190 -4.65 -13.12 16.33
CA LYS A 190 -4.59 -11.84 17.04
C LYS A 190 -3.23 -11.20 16.79
N LEU A 191 -3.26 -9.91 16.42
CA LEU A 191 -2.06 -9.11 16.25
C LEU A 191 -1.34 -8.97 17.59
N LEU A 192 -0.05 -9.31 17.64
CA LEU A 192 0.78 -9.16 18.83
C LEU A 192 1.36 -7.74 18.92
N SER A 193 1.51 -7.23 20.15
CA SER A 193 2.24 -5.98 20.38
C SER A 193 3.74 -6.20 20.27
N ARG A 194 4.49 -5.11 20.07
CA ARG A 194 5.96 -5.13 20.07
C ARG A 194 6.50 -5.67 21.40
N ASP A 195 5.89 -5.28 22.52
CA ASP A 195 6.29 -5.73 23.85
C ASP A 195 6.10 -7.23 24.01
N ALA A 196 4.95 -7.77 23.57
CA ALA A 196 4.69 -9.19 23.61
C ALA A 196 5.71 -10.00 22.79
N ILE A 197 6.13 -9.48 21.61
CA ILE A 197 7.22 -10.11 20.84
C ILE A 197 8.55 -10.01 21.59
N SER A 198 8.87 -8.83 22.15
CA SER A 198 10.11 -8.59 22.90
C SER A 198 10.24 -9.55 24.08
N ASP A 199 9.14 -9.79 24.80
CA ASP A 199 9.06 -10.76 25.88
C ASP A 199 9.28 -12.19 25.38
N ALA A 200 8.76 -12.52 24.19
CA ALA A 200 8.99 -13.83 23.57
C ALA A 200 10.46 -14.05 23.18
N TYR A 201 11.13 -13.03 22.62
CA TYR A 201 12.58 -13.07 22.36
C TYR A 201 13.37 -13.23 23.66
N SER A 202 13.03 -12.46 24.68
CA SER A 202 13.70 -12.48 25.99
C SER A 202 13.56 -13.85 26.66
N ARG A 203 12.36 -14.43 26.65
CA ARG A 203 12.09 -15.79 27.14
C ARG A 203 12.90 -16.83 26.37
N ALA A 204 12.87 -16.78 25.04
CA ALA A 204 13.58 -17.75 24.20
C ALA A 204 15.10 -17.66 24.38
N GLY A 205 15.63 -16.44 24.53
CA GLY A 205 17.04 -16.20 24.85
C GLY A 205 17.43 -16.73 26.22
N LYS A 206 16.60 -16.51 27.26
CA LYS A 206 16.82 -17.09 28.60
C LYS A 206 16.83 -18.62 28.58
N ALA A 207 15.84 -19.24 27.94
CA ALA A 207 15.74 -20.70 27.83
C ALA A 207 16.96 -21.31 27.14
N TYR A 208 17.42 -20.70 26.04
CA TYR A 208 18.63 -21.15 25.34
C TYR A 208 19.89 -21.03 26.22
N LYS A 209 20.07 -19.89 26.91
CA LYS A 209 21.22 -19.66 27.81
C LYS A 209 21.23 -20.66 28.98
N GLN A 210 20.07 -20.94 29.56
CA GLN A 210 19.91 -21.90 30.65
C GLN A 210 20.24 -23.33 30.20
N ALA A 211 19.69 -23.79 29.06
CA ALA A 211 20.01 -25.10 28.51
C ALA A 211 21.52 -25.23 28.21
N LYS A 212 22.14 -24.19 27.66
CA LYS A 212 23.59 -24.16 27.41
C LYS A 212 24.40 -24.22 28.70
N ALA A 213 24.02 -23.47 29.73
CA ALA A 213 24.69 -23.48 31.03
C ALA A 213 24.55 -24.82 31.76
N ALA A 214 23.44 -25.53 31.55
CA ALA A 214 23.19 -26.85 32.11
C ALA A 214 23.83 -28.01 31.29
N GLY A 215 24.61 -27.72 30.25
CA GLY A 215 25.21 -28.74 29.38
C GLY A 215 24.19 -29.54 28.54
N GLN A 216 22.96 -29.04 28.41
CA GLN A 216 21.89 -29.72 27.69
C GLN A 216 21.95 -29.47 26.18
N ALA A 217 21.36 -30.38 25.41
CA ALA A 217 21.20 -30.19 23.96
C ALA A 217 20.36 -28.93 23.67
N THR A 218 20.93 -27.97 22.94
CA THR A 218 20.28 -26.67 22.68
C THR A 218 19.44 -26.65 21.40
N ARG A 219 19.46 -27.75 20.63
CA ARG A 219 18.72 -27.87 19.37
C ARG A 219 17.23 -27.69 19.64
N ASN A 220 16.58 -26.80 18.87
CA ASN A 220 15.17 -26.44 18.96
C ASN A 220 14.70 -25.74 20.26
N VAL A 221 15.52 -25.63 21.31
CA VAL A 221 15.16 -24.99 22.58
C VAL A 221 14.63 -23.57 22.36
N TRP A 222 15.37 -22.76 21.60
CA TRP A 222 14.99 -21.38 21.32
C TRP A 222 13.65 -21.31 20.56
N GLY A 223 13.51 -22.10 19.49
CA GLY A 223 12.29 -22.13 18.69
C GLY A 223 11.07 -22.57 19.49
N ASN A 224 11.22 -23.63 20.30
CA ASN A 224 10.14 -24.09 21.16
C ASN A 224 9.74 -23.03 22.19
N ALA A 225 10.68 -22.31 22.80
CA ALA A 225 10.37 -21.23 23.74
C ALA A 225 9.75 -19.99 23.08
N PHE A 226 10.13 -19.70 21.83
CA PHE A 226 9.58 -18.58 21.06
C PHE A 226 8.16 -18.85 20.56
N PHE A 227 7.90 -20.05 20.03
CA PHE A 227 6.63 -20.45 19.42
C PHE A 227 5.68 -21.26 20.34
N GLY A 228 6.14 -21.77 21.49
CA GLY A 228 5.51 -22.88 22.23
C GLY A 228 4.47 -22.56 23.31
N GLY A 229 3.94 -21.34 23.37
CA GLY A 229 2.79 -21.03 24.25
C GLY A 229 3.18 -20.43 25.60
N GLY A 230 3.17 -19.11 25.65
CA GLY A 230 3.32 -18.22 26.81
C GLY A 230 2.89 -16.82 26.38
N GLY A 231 2.93 -15.82 27.26
CA GLY A 231 2.68 -14.42 26.87
C GLY A 231 3.53 -14.04 25.64
N GLY A 232 2.90 -13.58 24.57
CA GLY A 232 3.59 -13.21 23.32
C GLY A 232 4.06 -14.37 22.43
N ALA A 233 3.62 -15.61 22.67
CA ALA A 233 3.90 -16.74 21.77
C ALA A 233 3.40 -16.43 20.35
N THR A 234 4.36 -16.21 19.47
CA THR A 234 4.09 -15.90 18.07
C THR A 234 3.82 -17.20 17.34
N HIS A 235 2.79 -17.27 16.52
CA HIS A 235 2.52 -18.41 15.64
C HIS A 235 3.07 -18.15 14.23
N LEU A 236 2.89 -16.92 13.76
CA LEU A 236 3.25 -16.46 12.43
C LEU A 236 3.81 -15.03 12.55
N ILE A 237 4.91 -14.77 11.84
CA ILE A 237 5.30 -13.43 11.46
C ILE A 237 5.09 -13.37 9.95
N ALA A 238 4.17 -12.52 9.50
CA ALA A 238 3.86 -12.36 8.10
C ALA A 238 4.81 -11.31 7.51
N ASP A 239 5.55 -11.67 6.47
CA ASP A 239 6.54 -10.77 5.87
C ASP A 239 5.89 -9.46 5.42
N VAL A 240 4.75 -9.54 4.73
CA VAL A 240 4.00 -8.35 4.32
C VAL A 240 2.49 -8.59 4.41
N VAL A 241 1.78 -7.63 4.99
CA VAL A 241 0.32 -7.55 4.97
C VAL A 241 -0.13 -6.23 4.35
N VAL A 242 -1.12 -6.32 3.47
CA VAL A 242 -1.79 -5.15 2.87
C VAL A 242 -3.14 -4.98 3.53
N ILE A 243 -3.37 -3.80 4.06
CA ILE A 243 -4.57 -3.42 4.81
C ILE A 243 -5.56 -2.75 3.87
N GLU A 244 -6.85 -3.05 4.02
CA GLU A 244 -7.92 -2.36 3.31
C GLU A 244 -8.16 -0.96 3.95
N PRO A 245 -8.06 0.14 3.19
CA PRO A 245 -8.42 1.46 3.68
C PRO A 245 -9.90 1.51 4.10
N PRO A 246 -10.27 2.35 5.10
CA PRO A 246 -9.46 3.37 5.75
C PRO A 246 -8.65 2.85 6.96
N ALA A 247 -8.67 1.55 7.24
CA ALA A 247 -7.96 1.00 8.39
C ALA A 247 -6.44 1.12 8.25
N THR A 248 -5.75 1.33 9.37
CA THR A 248 -4.27 1.42 9.43
C THR A 248 -3.64 0.34 10.30
N ARG A 249 -4.46 -0.37 11.10
CA ARG A 249 -4.01 -1.50 11.93
C ARG A 249 -4.15 -2.81 11.18
N ALA A 250 -3.11 -3.63 11.22
CA ALA A 250 -3.02 -4.94 10.60
C ALA A 250 -3.80 -6.05 11.36
N LEU A 251 -5.01 -5.72 11.84
CA LEU A 251 -5.91 -6.72 12.43
C LEU A 251 -6.36 -7.69 11.34
N LYS A 252 -6.52 -8.98 11.67
CA LYS A 252 -6.99 -10.02 10.74
C LYS A 252 -8.15 -9.59 9.83
N LYS A 253 -9.16 -8.91 10.40
CA LYS A 253 -10.34 -8.41 9.68
C LYS A 253 -10.04 -7.34 8.63
N ASN A 254 -8.95 -6.58 8.79
CA ASN A 254 -8.57 -5.49 7.90
C ASN A 254 -7.59 -5.92 6.81
N ILE A 255 -7.08 -7.16 6.86
CA ILE A 255 -6.09 -7.64 5.88
C ILE A 255 -6.80 -7.92 4.56
N ARG A 256 -6.33 -7.28 3.49
CA ARG A 256 -6.75 -7.53 2.10
C ARG A 256 -5.89 -8.60 1.43
N LYS A 257 -4.57 -8.49 1.54
CA LYS A 257 -3.60 -9.40 0.91
C LYS A 257 -2.45 -9.69 1.88
N VAL A 258 -1.85 -10.87 1.73
CA VAL A 258 -0.66 -11.28 2.48
C VAL A 258 0.38 -11.80 1.50
N TYR A 259 1.63 -11.40 1.69
CA TYR A 259 2.76 -11.84 0.89
C TYR A 259 3.85 -12.43 1.78
N ASP A 260 4.62 -13.33 1.17
CA ASP A 260 5.81 -13.94 1.75
C ASP A 260 6.94 -13.87 0.73
N PHE A 261 8.10 -13.43 1.19
CA PHE A 261 9.31 -13.34 0.39
C PHE A 261 10.00 -14.70 0.32
N LYS A 262 10.42 -15.06 -0.88
CA LYS A 262 11.29 -16.20 -1.10
C LYS A 262 12.52 -15.76 -1.86
N PHE A 263 13.65 -15.79 -1.17
CA PHE A 263 14.96 -15.51 -1.73
C PHE A 263 15.55 -16.80 -2.32
N ASN A 264 16.15 -16.69 -3.49
CA ASN A 264 16.67 -17.84 -4.22
C ASN A 264 17.92 -18.39 -3.55
N CYS A 265 17.71 -19.40 -2.73
CA CYS A 265 18.68 -20.48 -2.56
C CYS A 265 18.36 -21.55 -3.61
N GLU A 266 19.30 -22.43 -3.93
CA GLU A 266 19.12 -23.45 -4.97
C GLU A 266 17.79 -24.23 -4.80
N GLY A 267 17.09 -24.51 -5.92
CA GLY A 267 15.82 -25.28 -5.91
C GLY A 267 14.51 -24.48 -6.05
N GLY A 268 14.57 -23.18 -6.39
CA GLY A 268 13.39 -22.37 -6.72
C GLY A 268 12.41 -22.29 -5.54
N GLY A 269 12.74 -21.46 -4.54
CA GLY A 269 12.15 -21.45 -3.20
C GLY A 269 10.65 -21.72 -3.10
N LYS A 270 10.26 -22.99 -2.95
CA LYS A 270 8.88 -23.38 -2.67
C LYS A 270 8.64 -23.24 -1.17
N MET A 271 7.59 -22.52 -0.78
CA MET A 271 7.15 -22.52 0.61
C MET A 271 6.62 -23.92 0.98
N GLU A 272 7.18 -24.50 2.03
CA GLU A 272 6.76 -25.79 2.58
C GLU A 272 5.28 -25.78 3.01
N ALA A 273 4.62 -26.93 2.92
CA ALA A 273 3.22 -27.05 3.32
C ALA A 273 2.99 -26.66 4.79
N LYS A 274 3.93 -26.97 5.68
CA LYS A 274 3.88 -26.59 7.10
C LYS A 274 3.90 -25.07 7.30
N GLN A 275 4.75 -24.36 6.54
CA GLN A 275 4.79 -22.90 6.55
C GLN A 275 3.50 -22.30 5.99
N LYS A 276 3.00 -22.81 4.85
CA LYS A 276 1.71 -22.37 4.27
C LYS A 276 0.55 -22.53 5.25
N ARG A 277 0.54 -23.59 6.07
CA ARG A 277 -0.51 -23.83 7.06
C ARG A 277 -0.56 -22.74 8.14
N LYS A 278 0.57 -22.14 8.52
CA LYS A 278 0.59 -21.04 9.50
C LYS A 278 -0.22 -19.83 9.03
N TYR A 279 -0.18 -19.52 7.73
CA TYR A 279 -0.95 -18.41 7.14
C TYR A 279 -2.48 -18.61 7.18
N LYS A 280 -2.98 -19.84 7.41
CA LYS A 280 -4.42 -20.11 7.49
C LYS A 280 -5.10 -19.30 8.60
N ILE A 281 -4.38 -18.97 9.68
CA ILE A 281 -4.95 -18.17 10.79
C ILE A 281 -5.45 -16.80 10.33
N LEU A 282 -4.90 -16.25 9.23
CA LEU A 282 -5.28 -14.95 8.69
C LEU A 282 -6.49 -15.02 7.75
N GLY A 283 -6.94 -16.23 7.37
CA GLY A 283 -8.05 -16.42 6.45
C GLY A 283 -7.77 -15.91 5.03
N LYS A 284 -6.51 -15.65 4.68
CA LYS A 284 -6.07 -15.19 3.35
C LYS A 284 -5.08 -16.17 2.74
N LYS A 285 -5.17 -16.36 1.42
CA LYS A 285 -4.17 -17.12 0.66
C LYS A 285 -2.90 -16.29 0.55
N VAL A 286 -1.81 -16.79 1.12
CA VAL A 286 -0.48 -16.17 1.01
C VAL A 286 0.00 -16.19 -0.45
N LYS A 287 0.56 -15.07 -0.90
CA LYS A 287 1.15 -14.94 -2.24
C LYS A 287 2.66 -14.85 -2.14
N ILE A 288 3.35 -15.68 -2.90
CA ILE A 288 4.82 -15.68 -2.88
C ILE A 288 5.36 -14.57 -3.79
N VAL A 289 6.33 -13.84 -3.26
CA VAL A 289 7.17 -12.88 -3.98
C VAL A 289 8.58 -13.49 -4.05
N HIS A 290 8.94 -14.00 -5.21
CA HIS A 290 10.28 -14.54 -5.44
C HIS A 290 11.23 -13.41 -5.76
N ALA A 291 12.39 -13.35 -5.10
CA ALA A 291 13.50 -12.56 -5.63
C ALA A 291 14.07 -13.27 -6.88
N SER A 292 14.52 -12.51 -7.86
CA SER A 292 15.26 -13.04 -9.01
C SER A 292 16.72 -13.19 -8.59
N TRP A 293 17.38 -14.22 -9.12
CA TRP A 293 18.84 -14.20 -9.21
C TRP A 293 19.16 -13.53 -10.53
#